data_AF-A0AAJ4DTY9-F1
#
_entry.id   AF-A0AAJ4DTY9-F1
#
_cell.length_a   1.000
_cell.length_b   1.000
_cell.length_c   1.000
_cell.angle_alpha   90.00
_cell.angle_beta   90.00
_cell.angle_gamma   90.00
#
_symmetry.space_group_name_H-M   'P 1'
#
loop_
_entity.id
_entity.type
_entity.pdbx_description
1 polymer ?
#
loop_
_entity_poly.entity_id
_entity_poly.type
_entity_poly.pdbx_seq_one_letter_code
_entity_poly.pdbx_strand_id
1 'polypeptide(L)'
;MSDVVKYFKEIDPAFMWLFGLTIVVLPILRFVISHLTQKHTIKQKNLELLLSAYKTESMTKCDEFVIEHIISGIYKRQLSFPTIQALLSSRSPIDSFEIYKRVKNYVKMTNNKKSFRLKKKYGVIKICGYKLGYWVSVREFIYYFVSMMISFGLSVVAYNMALGLKGTLLENIPTLMVIVFILLIVVVLVGIGLHFLKVQGSIRSVKYFLRLQLTNC
;
A
#
# COMPACT_ATOMS: atom_id res chain seq x y z
N MET A 1 40.76 -11.72 17.11
CA MET A 1 40.09 -11.02 15.98
C MET A 1 40.58 -11.53 14.61
N SER A 2 41.81 -12.06 14.49
CA SER A 2 42.34 -12.69 13.27
C SER A 2 41.66 -14.00 12.90
N ASP A 3 41.21 -14.79 13.87
CA ASP A 3 40.68 -16.15 13.61
C ASP A 3 39.27 -16.13 13.04
N VAL A 4 38.45 -15.15 13.42
CA VAL A 4 37.12 -14.93 12.84
C VAL A 4 37.26 -14.54 11.36
N VAL A 5 38.23 -13.68 11.02
CA VAL A 5 38.49 -13.25 9.64
C VAL A 5 39.04 -14.41 8.80
N LYS A 6 39.86 -15.29 9.38
CA LYS A 6 40.33 -16.52 8.72
C LYS A 6 39.17 -17.48 8.45
N TYR A 7 38.28 -17.69 9.42
CA TYR A 7 37.07 -18.50 9.25
C TYR A 7 36.15 -17.95 8.16
N PHE A 8 35.96 -16.62 8.08
CA PHE A 8 35.18 -15.99 7.01
C PHE A 8 35.81 -16.11 5.62
N LYS A 9 37.10 -16.38 5.52
CA LYS A 9 37.84 -16.50 4.26
C LYS A 9 37.74 -17.90 3.64
N GLU A 10 37.51 -18.92 4.47
CA GLU A 10 37.29 -20.32 4.06
C GLU A 10 35.80 -20.64 3.81
N ILE A 11 34.91 -19.75 4.23
CA ILE A 11 33.49 -19.84 3.92
C ILE A 11 33.28 -19.62 2.42
N ASP A 12 32.68 -20.61 1.77
CA ASP A 12 32.31 -20.62 0.35
C ASP A 12 31.68 -19.26 -0.05
N PRO A 13 32.18 -18.57 -1.09
CA PRO A 13 31.71 -17.24 -1.48
C PRO A 13 30.18 -17.12 -1.57
N ALA A 14 29.48 -18.21 -1.91
CA ALA A 14 28.02 -18.28 -1.91
C ALA A 14 27.38 -17.92 -0.54
N PHE A 15 28.01 -18.30 0.56
CA PHE A 15 27.52 -18.06 1.91
C PHE A 15 27.73 -16.59 2.34
N MET A 16 28.83 -15.96 1.91
CA MET A 16 29.04 -14.51 2.09
C MET A 16 28.01 -13.69 1.31
N TRP A 17 27.65 -14.11 0.10
CA TRP A 17 26.55 -13.50 -0.66
C TRP A 17 25.19 -13.67 0.04
N LEU A 18 24.91 -14.85 0.61
CA LEU A 18 23.69 -15.14 1.38
C LEU A 18 23.57 -14.24 2.62
N PHE A 19 24.67 -14.06 3.36
CA PHE A 19 24.72 -13.19 4.54
C PHE A 19 24.54 -11.71 4.16
N GLY A 20 25.22 -11.27 3.10
CA GLY A 20 25.07 -9.90 2.58
C GLY A 20 23.64 -9.60 2.15
N LEU A 21 22.99 -10.54 1.44
CA LEU A 21 21.60 -10.41 1.01
C LEU A 21 20.60 -10.42 2.17
N THR A 22 20.80 -11.26 3.20
CA THR A 22 19.90 -11.28 4.37
C THR A 22 19.93 -9.95 5.14
N ILE A 23 21.12 -9.35 5.29
CA ILE A 23 21.27 -8.03 5.95
C ILE A 23 20.52 -6.94 5.18
N VAL A 24 20.45 -7.01 3.85
CA VAL A 24 19.73 -6.03 3.01
C VAL A 24 18.22 -6.29 2.97
N VAL A 25 17.79 -7.55 2.95
CA VAL A 25 16.36 -7.91 2.81
C VAL A 25 15.58 -7.70 4.12
N LEU A 26 16.19 -7.96 5.29
CA LEU A 26 15.54 -7.78 6.60
C LEU A 26 14.96 -6.37 6.84
N PRO A 27 15.71 -5.27 6.65
CA PRO A 27 15.19 -3.93 6.89
C PRO A 27 14.07 -3.56 5.91
N ILE A 28 14.12 -4.05 4.67
CA ILE A 28 13.07 -3.87 3.68
C ILE A 28 11.80 -4.59 4.13
N LEU A 29 11.90 -5.83 4.60
CA LEU A 29 10.76 -6.60 5.11
C LEU A 29 10.12 -5.92 6.32
N ARG A 30 10.95 -5.45 7.27
CA ARG A 30 10.50 -4.75 8.48
C ARG A 30 9.82 -3.42 8.13
N PHE A 31 10.34 -2.68 7.15
CA PHE A 31 9.72 -1.46 6.64
C PHE A 31 8.33 -1.75 6.05
N VAL A 32 8.20 -2.77 5.21
CA VAL A 32 6.93 -3.19 4.62
C VAL A 32 5.91 -3.60 5.69
N ILE A 33 6.31 -4.40 6.69
CA ILE A 33 5.43 -4.81 7.79
C ILE A 33 4.98 -3.60 8.62
N SER A 34 5.90 -2.69 8.96
CA SER A 34 5.57 -1.47 9.72
C SER A 34 4.59 -0.57 8.99
N HIS A 35 4.69 -0.49 7.66
CA HIS A 35 3.80 0.34 6.86
C HIS A 35 2.42 -0.29 6.71
N LEU A 36 2.34 -1.63 6.67
CA LEU A 36 1.09 -2.38 6.64
C LEU A 36 0.36 -2.38 7.99
N THR A 37 1.09 -2.32 9.11
CA THR A 37 0.54 -2.49 10.46
C THR A 37 0.19 -1.17 11.16
N GLN A 38 0.21 -0.04 10.44
CA GLN A 38 -0.08 1.28 11.02
C GLN A 38 -1.59 1.45 11.29
N LYS A 39 -2.11 0.77 12.31
CA LYS A 39 -3.46 0.95 12.84
C LYS A 39 -3.56 2.33 13.51
N HIS A 40 -4.59 3.09 13.15
CA HIS A 40 -4.86 4.42 13.70
C HIS A 40 -5.34 4.30 15.16
N THR A 41 -4.46 4.54 16.13
CA THR A 41 -4.86 4.75 17.52
C THR A 41 -5.21 6.23 17.71
N ILE A 42 -6.50 6.50 17.91
CA ILE A 42 -7.00 7.85 18.21
C ILE A 42 -6.62 8.18 19.66
N LYS A 43 -5.85 9.26 19.87
CA LYS A 43 -5.51 9.74 21.22
C LYS A 43 -6.79 10.29 21.89
N GLN A 44 -7.11 9.82 23.09
CA GLN A 44 -8.32 10.16 23.86
C GLN A 44 -8.57 11.68 24.01
N LYS A 45 -7.50 12.46 24.18
CA LYS A 45 -7.55 13.94 24.26
C LYS A 45 -8.11 14.63 23.00
N ASN A 46 -7.91 14.03 21.82
CA ASN A 46 -8.46 14.53 20.56
C ASN A 46 -9.96 14.23 20.44
N LEU A 47 -10.44 13.18 21.09
CA LEU A 47 -11.85 12.81 21.14
C LEU A 47 -12.65 13.77 22.03
N GLU A 48 -12.08 14.15 23.18
CA GLU A 48 -12.68 15.10 24.12
C GLU A 48 -12.86 16.50 23.49
N LEU A 49 -11.86 16.98 22.75
CA LEU A 49 -11.94 18.25 22.03
C LEU A 49 -12.95 18.23 20.88
N LEU A 50 -13.11 17.08 20.20
CA LEU A 50 -14.14 16.88 19.19
C LEU A 50 -15.55 16.92 19.81
N LEU A 51 -15.73 16.30 20.98
CA LEU A 51 -17.00 16.28 21.71
C LEU A 51 -17.36 17.68 22.26
N SER A 52 -16.38 18.47 22.69
CA SER A 52 -16.64 19.85 23.14
C SER A 52 -17.04 20.78 21.99
N ALA A 53 -16.40 20.65 20.82
CA ALA A 53 -16.70 21.47 19.65
C ALA A 53 -18.06 21.16 19.00
N TYR A 54 -18.54 19.91 19.13
CA TYR A 54 -19.85 19.49 18.61
C TYR A 54 -21.03 19.81 19.55
N LYS A 55 -20.77 20.18 20.81
CA LYS A 55 -21.82 20.43 21.82
C LYS A 55 -22.38 21.85 21.78
N THR A 56 -21.74 22.76 21.06
CA THR A 56 -22.14 24.17 20.98
C THR A 56 -23.22 24.36 19.91
N GLU A 57 -24.36 24.96 20.27
CA GLU A 57 -25.54 25.11 19.38
C GLU A 57 -25.30 25.97 18.13
N SER A 58 -24.24 26.77 18.12
CA SER A 58 -23.79 27.52 16.94
C SER A 58 -22.29 27.27 16.73
N MET A 59 -21.94 26.62 15.62
CA MET A 59 -20.54 26.40 15.27
C MET A 59 -19.91 27.73 14.84
N THR A 60 -18.87 28.15 15.55
CA THR A 60 -18.06 29.31 15.16
C THR A 60 -16.98 28.88 14.15
N LYS A 61 -16.44 29.83 13.39
CA LYS A 61 -15.30 29.56 12.46
C LYS A 61 -14.07 29.00 13.18
N CYS A 62 -13.90 29.32 14.47
CA CYS A 62 -12.86 28.73 15.30
C CYS A 62 -13.11 27.24 15.55
N ASP A 63 -14.37 26.85 15.81
CA ASP A 63 -14.73 25.45 16.02
C ASP A 63 -14.52 24.62 14.76
N GLU A 64 -14.86 25.18 13.59
CA GLU A 64 -14.58 24.55 12.28
C GLU A 64 -13.08 24.26 12.12
N PHE A 65 -12.22 25.24 12.42
CA PHE A 65 -10.77 25.10 12.31
C PHE A 65 -10.21 24.07 13.31
N VAL A 66 -10.70 24.06 14.55
CA VAL A 66 -10.30 23.08 15.57
C VAL A 66 -10.65 21.66 15.11
N ILE A 67 -11.85 21.47 14.57
CA ILE A 67 -12.31 20.18 14.03
C ILE A 67 -11.46 19.74 12.84
N GLU A 68 -11.17 20.66 11.90
CA GLU A 68 -10.25 20.40 10.80
C GLU A 68 -8.89 19.94 11.30
N HIS A 69 -8.31 20.65 12.28
CA HIS A 69 -6.99 20.34 12.81
C HIS A 69 -6.96 18.97 13.51
N ILE A 70 -7.96 18.67 14.33
CA ILE A 70 -8.03 17.40 15.08
C ILE A 70 -8.23 16.22 14.13
N ILE A 71 -9.19 16.31 13.21
CA ILE A 71 -9.48 15.24 12.27
C ILE A 71 -8.32 15.08 11.28
N SER A 72 -7.70 16.19 10.87
CA SER A 72 -6.47 16.14 10.08
C SER A 72 -5.33 15.47 10.82
N GLY A 73 -5.22 15.66 12.13
CA GLY A 73 -4.25 14.96 12.99
C GLY A 73 -4.53 13.45 13.10
N ILE A 74 -5.78 13.06 13.29
CA ILE A 74 -6.20 11.64 13.41
C ILE A 74 -5.94 10.87 12.11
N TYR A 75 -6.34 11.45 10.99
CA TYR A 75 -6.23 10.82 9.67
C TYR A 75 -4.94 11.21 8.92
N LYS A 76 -4.06 12.01 9.55
CA LYS A 76 -2.80 12.55 9.00
C LYS A 76 -2.97 13.23 7.63
N ARG A 77 -4.04 14.01 7.45
CA ARG A 77 -4.44 14.61 6.17
C ARG A 77 -5.17 15.93 6.35
N GLN A 78 -4.79 16.95 5.60
CA GLN A 78 -5.58 18.18 5.49
C GLN A 78 -6.94 17.88 4.83
N LEU A 79 -8.01 17.98 5.62
CA LEU A 79 -9.39 17.83 5.19
C LEU A 79 -10.12 19.13 5.53
N SER A 80 -10.89 19.65 4.58
CA SER A 80 -11.74 20.81 4.85
C SER A 80 -12.98 20.43 5.65
N PHE A 81 -13.49 21.36 6.43
CA PHE A 81 -14.66 21.19 7.28
C PHE A 81 -15.90 20.70 6.51
N PRO A 82 -16.23 21.23 5.31
CA PRO A 82 -17.32 20.68 4.50
C PRO A 82 -17.11 19.21 4.09
N THR A 83 -15.86 18.81 3.85
CA THR A 83 -15.53 17.42 3.53
C THR A 83 -15.72 16.52 4.75
N ILE A 84 -15.30 17.00 5.91
CA ILE A 84 -15.44 16.31 7.20
C ILE A 84 -16.93 16.08 7.51
N GLN A 85 -17.74 17.13 7.42
CA GLN A 85 -19.17 17.05 7.66
C GLN A 85 -19.86 16.08 6.71
N ALA A 86 -19.48 16.09 5.43
CA ALA A 86 -19.98 15.14 4.43
C ALA A 86 -19.59 13.69 4.75
N LEU A 87 -18.37 13.45 5.24
CA LEU A 87 -17.91 12.11 5.63
C LEU A 87 -18.60 11.62 6.92
N LEU A 88 -18.82 12.50 7.89
CA LEU A 88 -19.56 12.22 9.12
C LEU A 88 -21.04 11.93 8.87
N SER A 89 -21.63 12.51 7.82
CA SER A 89 -23.03 12.31 7.43
C SER A 89 -23.28 10.98 6.69
N SER A 90 -22.24 10.15 6.51
CA SER A 90 -22.34 8.87 5.81
C SER A 90 -22.83 7.74 6.72
N ARG A 91 -23.30 6.64 6.13
CA ARG A 91 -23.80 5.48 6.89
C ARG A 91 -22.76 4.85 7.82
N SER A 92 -21.47 4.92 7.43
CA SER A 92 -20.34 4.48 8.25
C SER A 92 -19.24 5.53 8.17
N PRO A 93 -19.18 6.48 9.12
CA PRO A 93 -18.20 7.55 9.10
C PRO A 93 -16.77 7.04 9.10
N ILE A 94 -16.46 6.04 9.95
CA ILE A 94 -15.12 5.46 10.07
C ILE A 94 -14.65 4.89 8.73
N ASP A 95 -15.48 4.05 8.09
CA ASP A 95 -15.15 3.47 6.79
C ASP A 95 -15.04 4.55 5.71
N SER A 96 -15.93 5.56 5.74
CA SER A 96 -15.89 6.67 4.80
C SER A 96 -14.59 7.46 4.91
N PHE A 97 -14.10 7.78 6.12
CA PHE A 97 -12.81 8.45 6.29
C PHE A 97 -11.64 7.58 5.79
N GLU A 98 -11.65 6.27 6.09
CA GLU A 98 -10.59 5.37 5.64
C GLU A 98 -10.55 5.21 4.12
N ILE A 99 -11.73 5.11 3.49
CA ILE A 99 -11.86 4.91 2.04
C ILE A 99 -11.66 6.24 1.29
N TYR A 100 -12.08 7.37 1.87
CA TYR A 100 -11.88 8.70 1.29
C TYR A 100 -10.42 8.92 0.93
N LYS A 101 -9.49 8.36 1.73
CA LYS A 101 -8.06 8.41 1.44
C LYS A 101 -7.69 7.91 0.04
N ARG A 102 -8.36 6.85 -0.40
CA ARG A 102 -8.15 6.18 -1.69
C ARG A 102 -9.00 6.81 -2.79
N VAL A 103 -10.16 7.37 -2.46
CA VAL A 103 -11.13 7.86 -3.45
C VAL A 103 -11.10 9.37 -3.71
N LYS A 104 -10.45 10.19 -2.85
CA LYS A 104 -10.48 11.66 -2.91
C LYS A 104 -10.17 12.27 -4.28
N ASN A 105 -9.28 11.65 -5.05
CA ASN A 105 -8.89 12.16 -6.37
C ASN A 105 -9.94 11.86 -7.46
N TYR A 106 -10.87 10.96 -7.18
CA TYR A 106 -11.90 10.47 -8.10
C TYR A 106 -13.28 11.07 -7.81
N VAL A 107 -13.48 11.59 -6.60
CA VAL A 107 -14.74 12.21 -6.18
C VAL A 107 -14.58 13.73 -6.05
N LYS A 108 -15.61 14.45 -6.47
CA LYS A 108 -15.78 15.89 -6.25
C LYS A 108 -16.92 16.07 -5.26
N MET A 109 -16.74 17.00 -4.33
CA MET A 109 -17.81 17.42 -3.43
C MET A 109 -18.85 18.25 -4.22
N THR A 110 -20.13 17.98 -4.01
CA THR A 110 -21.21 18.73 -4.64
C THR A 110 -22.25 19.15 -3.61
N ASN A 111 -22.81 20.36 -3.73
CA ASN A 111 -23.83 20.91 -2.83
C ASN A 111 -25.21 20.24 -2.97
N ASN A 112 -25.31 19.14 -3.71
CA ASN A 112 -26.55 18.42 -3.92
C ASN A 112 -26.76 17.38 -2.82
N LYS A 113 -27.97 16.80 -2.71
CA LYS A 113 -28.31 15.69 -1.78
C LYS A 113 -27.29 14.53 -1.73
N LYS A 114 -26.47 14.37 -2.77
CA LYS A 114 -25.30 13.49 -2.76
C LYS A 114 -24.05 14.33 -2.57
N SER A 115 -23.47 14.31 -1.38
CA SER A 115 -22.31 15.13 -1.02
C SER A 115 -21.08 14.84 -1.88
N PHE A 116 -20.97 13.63 -2.44
CA PHE A 116 -19.89 13.23 -3.34
C PHE A 116 -20.41 12.71 -4.68
N ARG A 117 -19.81 13.18 -5.79
CA ARG A 117 -20.03 12.66 -7.14
C ARG A 117 -18.70 12.33 -7.80
N LEU A 118 -18.73 11.44 -8.81
CA LEU A 118 -17.54 11.18 -9.62
C LEU A 118 -17.15 12.43 -10.40
N LYS A 119 -15.85 12.76 -10.41
CA LYS A 119 -15.33 13.92 -11.16
C LYS A 119 -15.51 13.75 -12.67
N LYS A 120 -15.41 12.52 -13.19
CA LYS A 120 -15.58 12.16 -14.61
C LYS A 120 -16.24 10.78 -14.76
N LYS A 121 -16.73 10.45 -15.96
CA LYS A 121 -17.07 9.06 -16.32
C LYS A 121 -15.77 8.32 -16.62
N TYR A 122 -15.47 7.28 -15.85
CA TYR A 122 -14.23 6.51 -15.99
C TYR A 122 -14.49 5.20 -16.74
N GLY A 123 -13.73 4.94 -17.81
CA GLY A 123 -13.75 3.66 -18.53
C GLY A 123 -13.20 2.51 -17.69
N VAL A 124 -13.61 1.27 -18.02
CA VAL A 124 -13.17 0.06 -17.32
C VAL A 124 -12.60 -0.92 -18.33
N ILE A 125 -11.37 -1.36 -18.13
CA ILE A 125 -10.72 -2.43 -18.90
C ILE A 125 -10.75 -3.70 -18.05
N LYS A 126 -11.08 -4.84 -18.67
CA LYS A 126 -10.97 -6.15 -18.01
C LYS A 126 -9.66 -6.80 -18.42
N ILE A 127 -8.81 -7.12 -17.45
CA ILE A 127 -7.61 -7.97 -17.66
C ILE A 127 -7.75 -9.18 -16.76
N CYS A 128 -7.81 -10.38 -17.33
CA CYS A 128 -7.82 -11.66 -16.60
C CYS A 128 -8.81 -11.71 -15.41
N GLY A 129 -10.04 -11.24 -15.61
CA GLY A 129 -11.08 -11.18 -14.57
C GLY A 129 -11.05 -9.93 -13.65
N TYR A 130 -9.94 -9.18 -13.65
CA TYR A 130 -9.81 -7.92 -12.90
C TYR A 130 -10.32 -6.73 -13.71
N LYS A 131 -11.22 -5.94 -13.11
CA LYS A 131 -11.76 -4.70 -13.70
C LYS A 131 -10.87 -3.52 -13.31
N LEU A 132 -9.91 -3.19 -14.16
CA LEU A 132 -9.02 -2.03 -14.00
C LEU A 132 -9.74 -0.78 -14.52
N GLY A 133 -9.93 0.21 -13.66
CA GLY A 133 -10.41 1.53 -14.08
C GLY A 133 -9.32 2.30 -14.81
N TYR A 134 -9.69 3.05 -15.85
CA TYR A 134 -8.79 3.72 -16.82
C TYR A 134 -7.77 4.71 -16.22
N TRP A 135 -7.81 5.00 -14.93
CA TRP A 135 -6.90 5.93 -14.30
C TRP A 135 -6.19 5.28 -13.14
N VAL A 136 -5.30 4.39 -13.55
CA VAL A 136 -4.20 3.88 -12.75
C VAL A 136 -3.43 5.08 -12.21
N SER A 137 -3.20 5.15 -10.89
CA SER A 137 -2.24 6.11 -10.37
C SER A 137 -0.88 5.71 -10.97
N VAL A 138 -0.40 6.53 -11.91
CA VAL A 138 0.77 6.24 -12.78
C VAL A 138 1.94 5.74 -11.97
N ARG A 139 2.11 6.28 -10.76
CA ARG A 139 3.13 5.87 -9.80
C ARG A 139 3.04 4.40 -9.40
N GLU A 140 1.87 3.91 -9.02
CA GLU A 140 1.65 2.52 -8.63
C GLU A 140 1.70 1.59 -9.85
N PHE A 141 1.39 2.09 -11.07
CA PHE A 141 1.56 1.32 -12.31
C PHE A 141 3.03 1.12 -12.60
N ILE A 142 3.81 2.19 -12.43
CA ILE A 142 5.27 2.16 -12.54
C ILE A 142 5.82 1.19 -11.51
N TYR A 143 5.36 1.21 -10.24
CA TYR A 143 5.82 0.23 -9.25
C TYR A 143 5.46 -1.21 -9.62
N TYR A 144 4.24 -1.46 -10.11
CA TYR A 144 3.87 -2.77 -10.64
C TYR A 144 4.80 -3.20 -11.78
N PHE A 145 4.99 -2.34 -12.77
CA PHE A 145 5.78 -2.62 -13.97
C PHE A 145 7.25 -2.85 -13.62
N VAL A 146 7.84 -2.00 -12.78
CA VAL A 146 9.21 -2.14 -12.28
C VAL A 146 9.37 -3.45 -11.51
N SER A 147 8.43 -3.78 -10.62
CA SER A 147 8.47 -5.04 -9.86
C SER A 147 8.43 -6.26 -10.78
N MET A 148 7.54 -6.25 -11.79
CA MET A 148 7.43 -7.35 -12.76
C MET A 148 8.66 -7.46 -13.67
N MET A 149 9.25 -6.35 -14.10
CA MET A 149 10.46 -6.35 -14.91
C MET A 149 11.67 -6.90 -14.14
N ILE A 150 11.82 -6.52 -12.86
CA ILE A 150 12.89 -7.05 -12.01
C ILE A 150 12.67 -8.55 -11.75
N SER A 151 11.43 -8.96 -11.43
CA SER A 151 11.08 -10.38 -11.30
C SER A 151 11.42 -11.18 -12.55
N PHE A 152 11.06 -10.67 -13.73
CA PHE A 152 11.34 -11.33 -15.01
C PHE A 152 12.85 -11.46 -15.26
N GLY A 153 13.62 -10.39 -15.04
CA GLY A 153 15.08 -10.42 -15.18
C GLY A 153 15.73 -11.45 -14.25
N LEU A 154 15.30 -11.50 -12.98
CA LEU A 154 15.78 -12.49 -12.01
C LEU A 154 15.41 -13.93 -12.40
N SER A 155 14.22 -14.16 -12.96
CA SER A 155 13.82 -15.46 -13.48
C SER A 155 14.71 -15.91 -14.65
N VAL A 156 15.06 -14.99 -15.56
CA VAL A 156 15.98 -15.29 -16.68
C VAL A 156 17.37 -15.64 -16.16
N VAL A 157 17.87 -14.92 -15.15
CA VAL A 157 19.17 -15.23 -14.52
C VAL A 157 19.14 -16.61 -13.87
N ALA A 158 18.10 -16.93 -13.10
CA ALA A 158 17.94 -18.25 -12.47
C ALA A 158 17.86 -19.36 -13.52
N TYR A 159 17.15 -19.12 -14.63
CA TYR A 159 17.06 -20.07 -15.75
C TYR A 159 18.41 -20.31 -16.43
N ASN A 160 19.18 -19.26 -16.70
CA ASN A 160 20.51 -19.37 -17.29
C ASN A 160 21.50 -20.10 -16.36
N MET A 161 21.43 -19.84 -15.04
CA MET A 161 22.20 -20.59 -14.05
C MET A 161 21.83 -22.07 -14.05
N ALA A 162 20.55 -22.40 -14.15
CA ALA A 162 20.07 -23.78 -14.23
C ALA A 162 20.54 -24.50 -15.50
N LEU A 163 20.56 -23.81 -16.65
CA LEU A 163 21.10 -24.35 -17.91
C LEU A 163 22.62 -24.57 -17.87
N GLY A 164 23.33 -23.76 -17.08
CA GLY A 164 24.78 -23.87 -16.89
C GLY A 164 25.21 -25.03 -15.99
N LEU A 165 24.28 -25.72 -15.33
CA LEU A 165 24.58 -26.86 -14.45
C LEU A 165 25.12 -28.03 -15.26
N LYS A 166 26.38 -28.37 -15.02
CA LYS A 166 27.05 -29.57 -15.54
C LYS A 166 27.64 -30.35 -14.36
N GLY A 167 27.74 -31.67 -14.47
CA GLY A 167 28.28 -32.54 -13.42
C GLY A 167 27.22 -33.13 -12.49
N THR A 168 27.63 -33.62 -11.33
CA THR A 168 26.75 -34.33 -10.40
C THR A 168 25.96 -33.38 -9.50
N LEU A 169 24.84 -33.85 -8.92
CA LEU A 169 23.99 -33.05 -8.03
C LEU A 169 24.73 -32.53 -6.79
N LEU A 170 25.67 -33.30 -6.26
CA LEU A 170 26.45 -32.98 -5.05
C LEU A 170 27.39 -31.78 -5.26
N GLU A 171 28.02 -31.69 -6.42
CA GLU A 171 28.92 -30.57 -6.78
C GLU A 171 28.15 -29.27 -7.02
N ASN A 172 26.87 -29.39 -7.37
CA ASN A 172 26.01 -28.28 -7.76
C ASN A 172 25.10 -27.75 -6.64
N ILE A 173 25.18 -28.34 -5.43
CA ILE A 173 24.42 -27.89 -4.24
C ILE A 173 24.50 -26.37 -4.02
N PRO A 174 25.68 -25.71 -4.02
CA PRO A 174 25.75 -24.27 -3.78
C PRO A 174 25.01 -23.46 -4.86
N THR A 175 25.17 -23.83 -6.14
CA THR A 175 24.49 -23.18 -7.27
C THR A 175 22.98 -23.36 -7.19
N LEU A 176 22.52 -24.55 -6.81
CA LEU A 176 21.09 -24.83 -6.61
C LEU A 176 20.50 -24.00 -5.46
N MET A 177 21.23 -23.82 -4.35
CA MET A 177 20.77 -22.95 -3.26
C MET A 177 20.60 -21.50 -3.73
N VAL A 178 21.53 -20.99 -4.55
CA VAL A 178 21.43 -19.64 -5.12
C VAL A 178 20.23 -19.52 -6.05
N ILE A 179 19.98 -20.51 -6.91
CA ILE A 179 18.81 -20.54 -7.81
C ILE A 179 17.50 -20.51 -7.00
N VAL A 180 17.37 -21.36 -5.98
CA VAL A 180 16.17 -21.41 -5.12
C VAL A 180 15.95 -20.07 -4.41
N PHE A 181 17.03 -19.44 -3.92
CA PHE A 181 16.94 -18.13 -3.27
C PHE A 181 16.48 -17.03 -4.23
N ILE A 182 17.03 -16.98 -5.45
CA ILE A 182 16.59 -16.03 -6.48
C ILE A 182 15.09 -16.22 -6.80
N LEU A 183 14.65 -17.47 -6.94
CA LEU A 183 13.24 -17.78 -7.20
C LEU A 183 12.34 -17.33 -6.04
N LEU A 184 12.78 -17.46 -4.79
CA LEU A 184 12.03 -16.97 -3.63
C LEU A 184 11.87 -15.44 -3.68
N ILE A 185 12.92 -14.70 -4.04
CA ILE A 185 12.84 -13.24 -4.24
C ILE A 185 11.86 -12.89 -5.37
N VAL A 186 11.89 -13.63 -6.49
CA VAL A 186 10.94 -13.44 -7.60
C VAL A 186 9.50 -13.57 -7.10
N VAL A 187 9.19 -14.60 -6.31
CA VAL A 187 7.84 -14.80 -5.75
C VAL A 187 7.42 -13.62 -4.87
N VAL A 188 8.32 -13.11 -4.02
CA VAL A 188 8.05 -11.93 -3.18
C VAL A 188 7.78 -10.69 -4.03
N LEU A 189 8.61 -10.42 -5.04
CA LEU A 189 8.44 -9.27 -5.94
C LEU A 189 7.17 -9.36 -6.79
N VAL A 190 6.80 -10.56 -7.27
CA VAL A 190 5.52 -10.77 -7.95
C VAL A 190 4.37 -10.52 -6.97
N GLY A 191 4.47 -10.99 -5.73
CA GLY A 191 3.49 -10.72 -4.68
C GLY A 191 3.32 -9.23 -4.40
N ILE A 192 4.42 -8.47 -4.34
CA ILE A 192 4.42 -7.01 -4.19
C ILE A 192 3.76 -6.32 -5.40
N GLY A 193 4.12 -6.74 -6.61
CA GLY A 193 3.51 -6.23 -7.84
C GLY A 193 1.99 -6.45 -7.85
N LEU A 194 1.54 -7.68 -7.59
CA LEU A 194 0.12 -8.03 -7.50
C LEU A 194 -0.59 -7.28 -6.35
N HIS A 195 0.09 -7.03 -5.24
CA HIS A 195 -0.44 -6.20 -4.16
C HIS A 195 -0.67 -4.76 -4.63
N PHE A 196 0.28 -4.14 -5.33
CA PHE A 196 0.08 -2.81 -5.91
C PHE A 196 -1.05 -2.80 -6.93
N LEU A 197 -1.17 -3.83 -7.77
CA LEU A 197 -2.29 -4.01 -8.69
C LEU A 197 -3.63 -4.12 -7.94
N LYS A 198 -3.66 -4.80 -6.78
CA LYS A 198 -4.87 -4.97 -5.94
C LYS A 198 -5.24 -3.71 -5.16
N VAL A 199 -4.25 -2.94 -4.70
CA VAL A 199 -4.45 -1.63 -4.07
C VAL A 199 -4.94 -0.62 -5.11
N GLN A 200 -4.54 -0.78 -6.37
CA GLN A 200 -5.03 0.00 -7.50
C GLN A 200 -6.46 -0.36 -7.90
N GLY A 201 -7.18 0.64 -8.40
CA GLY A 201 -8.31 0.38 -9.28
C GLY A 201 -9.53 -0.22 -8.59
N SER A 202 -9.73 0.05 -7.31
CA SER A 202 -10.99 -0.31 -6.69
C SER A 202 -12.07 0.72 -7.10
N ILE A 203 -12.49 0.66 -8.37
CA ILE A 203 -13.83 1.12 -8.78
C ILE A 203 -14.86 0.54 -7.81
N ARG A 204 -14.60 -0.65 -7.27
CA ARG A 204 -15.37 -1.25 -6.18
C ARG A 204 -15.38 -0.38 -4.92
N SER A 205 -14.24 0.18 -4.48
CA SER A 205 -14.12 1.10 -3.33
C SER A 205 -14.71 2.46 -3.63
N VAL A 206 -14.60 2.96 -4.87
CA VAL A 206 -15.29 4.19 -5.29
C VAL A 206 -16.80 3.97 -5.30
N LYS A 207 -17.29 2.85 -5.86
CA LYS A 207 -18.71 2.47 -5.83
C LYS A 207 -19.20 2.21 -4.40
N TYR A 208 -18.38 1.56 -3.58
CA TYR A 208 -18.69 1.29 -2.18
C TYR A 208 -18.74 2.58 -1.38
N PHE A 209 -17.78 3.48 -1.56
CA PHE A 209 -17.78 4.82 -0.98
C PHE A 209 -19.03 5.59 -1.41
N LEU A 210 -19.35 5.63 -2.70
CA LEU A 210 -20.56 6.30 -3.18
C LEU A 210 -21.83 5.66 -2.61
N ARG A 211 -21.86 4.34 -2.36
CA ARG A 211 -22.96 3.66 -1.66
C ARG A 211 -23.05 4.05 -0.19
N LEU A 212 -21.92 4.19 0.51
CA LEU A 212 -21.89 4.65 1.91
C LEU A 212 -22.42 6.09 2.06
N GLN A 213 -22.27 6.89 1.02
CA GLN A 213 -22.73 8.28 0.94
C GLN A 213 -24.19 8.41 0.46
N LEU A 214 -24.84 7.30 0.09
CA LEU A 214 -26.29 7.25 -0.13
C LEU A 214 -26.96 6.92 1.20
N THR A 215 -27.09 7.91 2.07
CA THR A 215 -28.02 7.82 3.18
C THR A 215 -29.45 7.84 2.62
N ASN A 216 -30.31 6.99 3.18
CA ASN A 216 -31.73 6.94 2.88
C ASN A 216 -32.33 8.33 3.15
N CYS A 217 -32.78 9.01 2.09
CA CYS A 217 -33.95 9.87 2.21
C CYS A 217 -35.18 8.98 2.12
#